data_AF-A0AAF0T3X9-F1
#
_entry.id   AF-A0AAF0T3X9-F1
#
_cell.length_a   1.000
_cell.length_b   1.000
_cell.length_c   1.000
_cell.angle_alpha   90.00
_cell.angle_beta   90.00
_cell.angle_gamma   90.00
#
_symmetry.space_group_name_H-M   'P 1'
#
loop_
_entity.id
_entity.type
_entity.pdbx_description
1 polymer ?
#
loop_
_entity_poly.entity_id
_entity_poly.type
_entity_poly.pdbx_seq_one_letter_code
_entity_poly.pdbx_strand_id
1 'polypeptide(L)'
;HKNFPYKYVLERKKIKKTVNELRRQYEEATKCKLTTENLIEEVNDEFNALQVKVLGMTHSVRKSLQRLEEIALRPNPLTTVQYIDILIESERSQAQPGWQARLEQLNNVKREAEYMEMIADQGFDPFKQYADKLEL
;
A
#
# COMPACT_ATOMS: atom_id res chain seq x y z
N HIS A 1 49.64 12.22 8.49
CA HIS A 1 48.60 13.21 8.11
C HIS A 1 48.83 13.64 6.67
N LYS A 2 47.86 13.41 5.77
CA LYS A 2 47.97 13.82 4.36
C LYS A 2 47.28 15.19 4.21
N ASN A 3 48.06 16.24 3.97
CA ASN A 3 47.53 17.59 3.78
C ASN A 3 46.91 17.66 2.37
N PHE A 4 45.62 17.97 2.25
CA PHE A 4 44.97 18.09 0.95
C PHE A 4 45.54 19.33 0.20
N PRO A 5 45.86 19.23 -1.10
CA PRO A 5 46.58 20.28 -1.84
C PRO A 5 45.70 21.47 -2.27
N TYR A 6 44.40 21.48 -1.95
CA TYR A 6 43.49 22.54 -2.32
C TYR A 6 42.64 23.01 -1.13
N LYS A 7 42.29 24.29 -1.14
CA LYS A 7 41.46 24.94 -0.14
C LYS A 7 40.26 25.56 -0.85
N TYR A 8 39.05 25.17 -0.45
CA TYR A 8 37.84 25.88 -0.87
C TYR A 8 37.78 27.23 -0.16
N VAL A 9 37.77 28.31 -0.93
CA VAL A 9 37.65 29.68 -0.42
C VAL A 9 36.34 30.26 -0.94
N LEU A 10 35.44 30.63 -0.03
CA LEU A 10 34.18 31.29 -0.37
C LEU A 10 34.43 32.79 -0.55
N GLU A 11 34.54 33.22 -1.80
CA GLU A 11 34.72 34.64 -2.14
C GLU A 11 33.38 35.27 -2.55
N ARG A 12 32.96 36.33 -1.87
CA ARG A 12 31.72 37.07 -2.21
C ARG A 12 32.03 38.12 -3.28
N LYS A 13 31.61 37.88 -4.53
CA LYS A 13 31.71 38.86 -5.63
C LYS A 13 30.41 39.64 -5.78
N LYS A 14 30.51 40.98 -5.90
CA LYS A 14 29.36 41.84 -6.23
C LYS A 14 29.11 41.79 -7.74
N ILE A 15 27.99 41.23 -8.16
CA ILE A 15 27.56 41.16 -9.56
C ILE A 15 26.48 42.22 -9.77
N LYS A 16 26.58 43.04 -10.84
CA LYS A 16 25.48 43.92 -11.27
C LYS A 16 24.49 43.08 -12.07
N LYS A 17 23.41 42.64 -11.43
CA LYS A 17 22.25 42.05 -12.11
C LYS A 17 21.17 43.12 -12.27
N THR A 18 20.45 43.10 -13.38
CA THR A 18 19.32 44.00 -13.56
C THR A 18 18.19 43.58 -12.62
N VAL A 19 17.56 44.53 -11.92
CA VAL A 19 16.44 44.24 -10.98
C VAL A 19 15.35 43.39 -11.64
N ASN A 20 15.10 43.63 -12.94
CA ASN A 20 14.14 42.88 -13.74
C ASN A 20 14.52 41.40 -13.94
N GLU A 21 15.81 41.08 -14.10
CA GLU A 21 16.27 39.68 -14.24
C GLU A 21 16.16 38.93 -12.93
N LEU A 22 16.50 39.57 -11.80
CA LEU A 22 16.35 38.96 -10.48
C LEU A 22 14.87 38.72 -10.15
N ARG A 23 14.01 39.68 -10.47
CA ARG A 23 12.56 39.55 -10.32
C ARG A 23 12.01 38.41 -11.18
N ARG A 24 12.44 38.30 -12.44
CA ARG A 24 12.02 37.22 -13.35
C ARG A 24 12.43 35.84 -12.82
N GLN A 25 13.68 35.68 -12.36
CA GLN A 25 14.15 34.41 -11.77
C GLN A 25 13.35 34.03 -10.52
N TYR A 26 13.03 35.02 -9.67
CA TYR A 26 12.19 34.79 -8.50
C TYR A 26 10.78 34.35 -8.90
N GLU A 27 10.13 35.07 -9.82
CA GLU A 27 8.78 34.73 -10.31
C GLU A 27 8.74 33.34 -10.98
N GLU A 28 9.76 32.98 -11.78
CA GLU A 28 9.87 31.65 -12.38
C GLU A 28 10.05 30.55 -11.32
N ALA A 29 10.92 30.76 -10.33
CA ALA A 29 11.10 29.81 -9.23
C ALA A 29 9.84 29.65 -8.37
N THR A 30 9.13 30.75 -8.08
CA THR A 30 7.86 30.71 -7.35
C THR A 30 6.78 29.97 -8.13
N LYS A 31 6.70 30.18 -9.45
CA LYS A 31 5.77 29.44 -10.32
C LYS A 31 6.07 27.95 -10.31
N CYS A 32 7.33 27.55 -10.51
CA CYS A 32 7.70 26.13 -10.46
C CYS A 32 7.38 25.50 -9.10
N LYS A 33 7.66 26.21 -7.99
CA LYS A 33 7.32 25.76 -6.64
C LYS A 33 5.82 25.56 -6.47
N LEU A 34 5.01 26.52 -6.91
CA LEU A 34 3.55 26.41 -6.88
C LEU A 34 3.07 25.22 -7.72
N THR A 35 3.64 25.00 -8.91
CA THR A 35 3.30 23.85 -9.75
C THR A 35 3.63 22.52 -9.05
N THR A 36 4.76 22.43 -8.36
CA THR A 36 5.11 21.22 -7.59
C THR A 36 4.22 21.01 -6.38
N GLU A 37 3.84 22.08 -5.68
CA GLU A 37 2.91 22.01 -4.53
C GLU A 37 1.53 21.55 -4.98
N ASN A 38 1.01 22.09 -6.09
CA ASN A 38 -0.26 21.67 -6.66
C ASN A 38 -0.26 20.18 -7.06
N LEU A 39 0.83 19.70 -7.67
CA LEU A 39 0.94 18.28 -8.03
C LEU A 39 0.94 17.37 -6.79
N ILE A 40 1.62 17.77 -5.71
CA ILE A 40 1.61 17.05 -4.44
C ILE A 40 0.20 17.02 -3.85
N GLU A 41 -0.52 18.14 -3.89
CA GLU A 41 -1.90 18.24 -3.42
C GLU A 41 -2.83 17.31 -4.21
N GLU A 42 -2.78 17.33 -5.55
CA GLU A 42 -3.56 16.44 -6.40
C GLU A 42 -3.30 14.95 -6.09
N VAL A 43 -2.03 14.56 -5.95
CA VAL A 43 -1.66 13.17 -5.61
C VAL A 43 -2.15 12.78 -4.21
N ASN A 44 -2.08 13.69 -3.24
CA ASN A 44 -2.59 13.45 -1.90
C ASN A 44 -4.12 13.30 -1.90
N ASP A 45 -4.84 14.11 -2.67
CA ASP A 45 -6.28 14.02 -2.79
C ASP A 45 -6.72 12.71 -3.44
N GLU A 46 -6.05 12.28 -4.52
CA GLU A 46 -6.27 10.97 -5.13
C GLU A 46 -6.01 9.84 -4.14
N PHE A 47 -4.90 9.93 -3.39
CA PHE A 47 -4.56 8.93 -2.38
C PHE A 47 -5.61 8.86 -1.28
N ASN A 48 -6.05 10.00 -0.74
CA ASN A 48 -7.10 10.08 0.27
C ASN A 48 -8.42 9.46 -0.25
N ALA A 49 -8.80 9.76 -1.50
CA ALA A 49 -9.99 9.18 -2.12
C ALA A 49 -9.89 7.64 -2.25
N LEU A 50 -8.72 7.14 -2.63
CA LEU A 50 -8.45 5.70 -2.68
C LEU A 50 -8.51 5.07 -1.29
N GLN A 51 -7.95 5.72 -0.26
CA GLN A 51 -8.01 5.22 1.12
C GLN A 51 -9.44 5.03 1.59
N VAL A 52 -10.30 6.04 1.38
CA VAL A 52 -11.73 5.96 1.73
C VAL A 52 -12.41 4.79 1.01
N LYS A 53 -12.11 4.59 -0.27
CA LYS A 53 -12.69 3.49 -1.06
C LYS A 53 -12.26 2.12 -0.54
N VAL A 54 -10.98 1.94 -0.25
CA VAL A 54 -10.45 0.68 0.30
C VAL A 54 -11.07 0.36 1.66
N LEU A 55 -11.11 1.34 2.58
CA LEU A 55 -11.74 1.17 3.88
C LEU A 55 -13.24 0.84 3.77
N GLY A 56 -13.94 1.47 2.81
CA GLY A 56 -15.34 1.16 2.52
C GLY A 56 -15.55 -0.27 2.02
N MET A 57 -14.67 -0.77 1.15
CA MET A 57 -14.70 -2.16 0.70
C MET A 57 -14.41 -3.13 1.86
N THR A 58 -13.39 -2.86 2.67
CA THR A 58 -13.07 -3.66 3.87
C THR A 58 -14.27 -3.73 4.83
N HIS A 59 -14.92 -2.60 5.10
CA HIS A 59 -16.11 -2.58 5.94
C HIS A 59 -17.26 -3.41 5.34
N SER A 60 -17.46 -3.33 4.02
CA SER A 60 -18.51 -4.08 3.33
C SER A 60 -18.25 -5.60 3.39
N VAL A 61 -17.00 -6.03 3.25
CA VAL A 61 -16.59 -7.43 3.42
C VAL A 61 -16.87 -7.90 4.84
N ARG A 62 -16.41 -7.16 5.86
CA ARG A 62 -16.66 -7.47 7.27
C ARG A 62 -18.16 -7.61 7.58
N LYS A 63 -18.98 -6.67 7.09
CA LYS A 63 -20.43 -6.72 7.25
C LYS A 63 -21.05 -7.95 6.59
N SER A 64 -20.57 -8.31 5.40
CA SER A 64 -21.04 -9.49 4.68
C SER A 64 -20.68 -10.78 5.41
N LEU A 65 -19.46 -10.87 5.94
CA LEU A 65 -19.01 -12.01 6.76
C LEU A 65 -19.81 -12.15 8.05
N GLN A 66 -19.99 -11.05 8.80
CA GLN A 66 -20.83 -11.05 9.99
C GLN A 66 -22.26 -11.50 9.67
N ARG A 67 -22.83 -11.02 8.56
CA ARG A 67 -24.18 -11.43 8.15
C ARG A 67 -24.25 -12.91 7.78
N LEU A 68 -23.22 -13.45 7.13
CA LEU A 68 -23.12 -14.86 6.81
C LEU A 68 -23.04 -15.73 8.08
N GLU A 69 -22.31 -15.28 9.09
CA GLU A 69 -22.26 -15.94 10.40
C GLU A 69 -23.61 -15.92 11.13
N GLU A 70 -24.31 -14.78 11.12
CA GLU A 70 -25.65 -14.65 11.72
C GLU A 70 -26.69 -15.60 11.13
N ILE A 71 -26.67 -15.81 9.81
CA ILE A 71 -27.64 -16.67 9.11
C ILE A 71 -27.20 -18.14 9.05
N ALA A 72 -25.99 -18.46 9.50
CA ALA A 72 -25.48 -19.82 9.42
C ALA A 72 -26.29 -20.74 10.33
N LEU A 73 -26.92 -21.75 9.74
CA LEU A 73 -27.69 -22.78 10.47
C LEU A 73 -26.83 -23.58 11.45
N ARG A 74 -25.53 -23.70 11.16
CA ARG A 74 -24.54 -24.33 12.03
C ARG A 74 -23.32 -23.41 12.10
N PRO A 75 -22.82 -23.09 13.30
CA PRO A 75 -21.55 -22.39 13.41
C PRO A 75 -20.47 -23.27 12.79
N ASN A 76 -19.64 -22.70 11.92
CA ASN A 76 -18.53 -23.43 11.33
C ASN A 76 -17.51 -23.76 12.44
N PRO A 77 -17.28 -25.05 12.76
CA PRO A 77 -16.32 -25.42 13.81
C PRO A 77 -14.86 -25.27 13.36
N LEU A 78 -14.65 -25.10 12.05
CA LEU A 78 -13.34 -24.91 11.42
C LEU A 78 -13.31 -23.55 10.73
N THR A 79 -12.14 -22.92 10.73
CA THR A 79 -11.94 -21.72 9.91
C THR A 79 -11.89 -22.09 8.42
N THR A 80 -12.13 -21.12 7.54
CA THR A 80 -12.10 -21.36 6.09
C THR A 80 -10.73 -21.87 5.65
N VAL A 81 -9.64 -21.35 6.24
CA VAL A 81 -8.28 -21.81 5.97
C VAL A 81 -8.07 -23.27 6.39
N GLN A 82 -8.51 -23.64 7.60
CA GLN A 82 -8.40 -25.02 8.10
C GLN A 82 -9.17 -26.01 7.22
N TYR A 83 -10.35 -25.62 6.73
CA TYR A 83 -11.13 -26.46 5.83
C TYR A 83 -10.38 -26.72 4.52
N ILE A 84 -9.74 -25.70 3.94
CA ILE A 84 -8.95 -25.84 2.70
C ILE A 84 -7.72 -26.73 2.93
N ASP A 85 -7.08 -26.65 4.10
CA ASP A 85 -5.95 -27.53 4.44
C ASP A 85 -6.34 -29.01 4.41
N ILE A 86 -7.50 -29.34 4.97
CA ILE A 86 -8.05 -30.71 4.91
C ILE A 86 -8.30 -31.12 3.46
N LEU A 87 -8.82 -30.22 2.61
CA LEU A 87 -9.01 -30.51 1.19
C LEU A 87 -7.69 -30.78 0.48
N ILE A 88 -6.65 -29.98 0.75
CA ILE A 88 -5.30 -30.16 0.19
C ILE A 88 -4.73 -31.52 0.60
N GLU A 89 -4.84 -31.89 1.87
CA GLU A 89 -4.40 -33.20 2.38
C GLU A 89 -5.15 -34.35 1.70
N SER A 90 -6.48 -34.23 1.59
CA SER A 90 -7.32 -35.24 0.94
C SER A 90 -6.95 -35.44 -0.53
N GLU A 91 -6.68 -34.36 -1.26
CA GLU A 91 -6.30 -34.39 -2.67
C GLU A 91 -4.92 -35.05 -2.86
N ARG A 92 -3.98 -34.77 -1.95
CA ARG A 92 -2.66 -35.43 -1.91
C ARG A 92 -2.78 -36.92 -1.66
N SER A 93 -3.65 -37.34 -0.73
CA SER A 93 -3.87 -38.74 -0.42
C SER A 93 -4.56 -39.51 -1.54
N GLN A 94 -5.49 -38.88 -2.25
CA GLN A 94 -6.22 -39.53 -3.35
C GLN A 94 -5.40 -39.61 -4.65
N ALA A 95 -4.54 -38.62 -4.92
CA ALA A 95 -3.62 -38.56 -6.06
C ALA A 95 -4.27 -38.89 -7.42
N GLN A 96 -5.52 -38.49 -7.60
CA GLN A 96 -6.28 -38.73 -8.83
C GLN A 96 -5.65 -38.00 -10.03
N PRO A 97 -5.86 -38.45 -11.28
CA PRO A 97 -5.35 -37.74 -12.45
C PRO A 97 -5.70 -36.25 -12.43
N GLY A 98 -4.70 -35.40 -12.69
CA GLY A 98 -4.83 -33.94 -12.62
C GLY A 98 -4.76 -33.32 -11.22
N TRP A 99 -4.45 -34.10 -10.17
CA TRP A 99 -4.39 -33.60 -8.78
C TRP A 99 -3.41 -32.44 -8.57
N GLN A 100 -2.29 -32.38 -9.31
CA GLN A 100 -1.31 -31.29 -9.18
C GLN A 100 -1.92 -29.92 -9.52
N ALA A 101 -2.70 -29.84 -10.61
CA ALA A 101 -3.38 -28.60 -10.99
C ALA A 101 -4.46 -28.22 -9.96
N ARG A 102 -5.22 -29.20 -9.45
CA ARG A 102 -6.19 -28.97 -8.37
C ARG A 102 -5.50 -28.49 -7.09
N LEU A 103 -4.33 -29.02 -6.77
CA LEU A 103 -3.53 -28.63 -5.61
C LEU A 103 -3.05 -27.18 -5.73
N GLU A 104 -2.59 -26.76 -6.91
CA GLU A 104 -2.23 -25.35 -7.16
C GLU A 104 -3.44 -24.43 -6.99
N GLN A 105 -4.61 -24.82 -7.51
CA GLN A 105 -5.85 -24.07 -7.32
C GLN A 105 -6.22 -23.96 -5.84
N LEU A 106 -6.17 -25.05 -5.08
CA LEU A 106 -6.45 -25.06 -3.65
C LEU A 106 -5.47 -24.18 -2.87
N ASN A 107 -4.18 -24.19 -3.21
CA ASN A 107 -3.20 -23.28 -2.61
C ASN A 107 -3.51 -21.80 -2.92
N ASN A 108 -4.00 -21.50 -4.12
CA ASN A 108 -4.42 -20.13 -4.46
C ASN A 108 -5.60 -19.68 -3.61
N VAL A 109 -6.64 -20.53 -3.52
CA VAL A 109 -7.83 -20.27 -2.70
C VAL A 109 -7.46 -20.15 -1.23
N LYS A 110 -6.50 -20.95 -0.74
CA LYS A 110 -5.97 -20.83 0.62
C LYS A 110 -5.40 -19.43 0.90
N ARG A 111 -4.55 -18.91 -0.01
CA ARG A 111 -3.99 -17.56 0.14
C ARG A 111 -5.08 -16.50 0.17
N GLU A 112 -6.08 -16.61 -0.70
CA GLU A 112 -7.22 -15.69 -0.71
C GLU A 112 -8.03 -15.75 0.60
N ALA A 113 -8.22 -16.95 1.16
CA ALA A 113 -8.88 -17.14 2.45
C ALA A 113 -8.07 -16.52 3.60
N GLU A 114 -6.75 -16.69 3.63
CA GLU A 114 -5.86 -16.04 4.61
C GLU A 114 -5.99 -14.52 4.55
N TYR A 115 -6.00 -13.93 3.34
CA TYR A 115 -6.23 -12.49 3.18
C TYR A 115 -7.62 -12.06 3.66
N MET A 116 -8.67 -12.85 3.41
CA MET A 116 -10.01 -12.56 3.91
C MET A 116 -10.09 -12.61 5.43
N GLU A 117 -9.44 -13.58 6.09
CA GLU A 117 -9.34 -13.65 7.55
C GLU A 117 -8.59 -12.43 8.12
N MET A 118 -7.50 -12.01 7.46
CA MET A 118 -6.80 -10.77 7.83
C MET A 118 -7.72 -9.55 7.72
N ILE A 119 -8.47 -9.41 6.63
CA ILE A 119 -9.41 -8.29 6.45
C ILE A 119 -10.54 -8.33 7.48
N ALA A 120 -10.98 -9.52 7.88
CA ALA A 120 -12.03 -9.71 8.87
C ALA A 120 -11.61 -9.20 10.27
N ASP A 121 -10.32 -9.29 10.63
CA ASP A 121 -9.80 -8.78 11.89
C ASP A 121 -10.04 -7.26 11.99
N GLN A 122 -10.59 -6.82 13.13
CA GLN A 122 -10.90 -5.41 13.40
C GLN A 122 -9.62 -4.56 13.49
N GLY A 123 -8.49 -5.17 13.84
CA GLY A 123 -7.18 -4.50 13.91
C GLY A 123 -6.45 -4.36 12.57
N PHE A 124 -7.01 -4.88 11.47
CA PHE A 124 -6.36 -4.81 10.17
C PHE A 124 -6.43 -3.40 9.58
N ASP A 125 -5.24 -2.82 9.38
CA ASP A 125 -5.01 -1.58 8.66
C ASP A 125 -4.29 -1.88 7.32
N PRO A 126 -4.98 -1.72 6.17
CA PRO A 126 -4.40 -1.92 4.84
C PRO A 126 -3.18 -1.01 4.56
N PHE A 127 -3.06 0.10 5.28
CA PHE A 127 -2.08 1.14 5.02
C PHE A 127 -0.89 1.14 5.98
N LYS A 128 -0.84 0.22 6.95
CA LYS A 128 0.21 0.12 7.96
C LYS A 128 1.63 0.13 7.37
N GLN A 129 1.83 -0.54 6.23
CA GLN A 129 3.12 -0.61 5.54
C GLN A 129 3.61 0.71 4.92
N TYR A 130 2.73 1.72 4.82
CA TYR A 130 3.05 3.03 4.28
C TYR A 130 3.28 4.08 5.38
N ALA A 131 3.00 3.75 6.65
CA ALA A 131 3.18 4.67 7.77
C ALA A 131 4.64 5.15 7.89
N ASP A 132 5.61 4.23 7.79
CA ASP A 132 7.05 4.55 7.89
C ASP A 132 7.58 5.37 6.69
N LYS A 133 6.83 5.43 5.58
CA LYS A 133 7.21 6.15 4.36
C LYS A 133 6.69 7.58 4.30
N LEU A 134 5.85 7.98 5.26
CA LEU A 134 5.32 9.35 5.36
C LEU A 134 6.24 10.31 6.12
N GLU A 135 7.27 9.81 6.81
CA GLU A 135 8.27 10.64 7.51
C GLU A 135 9.44 11.02 6.57
N LEU A 136 9.21 12.01 5.69
CA LEU A 136 10.26 12.66 4.89
C LEU A 136 10.15 14.19 5.01
#